data_AF-A0A3D5CFG7-F1
#
_entry.id   AF-A0A3D5CFG7-F1
#
_cell.length_a   1.000
_cell.length_b   1.000
_cell.length_c   1.000
_cell.angle_alpha   90.00
_cell.angle_beta   90.00
_cell.angle_gamma   90.00
#
_symmetry.space_group_name_H-M   'P 1'
#
loop_
_entity.id
_entity.type
_entity.pdbx_description
1 polymer ?
#
loop_
_entity_poly.entity_id
_entity_poly.type
_entity_poly.pdbx_seq_one_letter_code
_entity_poly.pdbx_strand_id
1 'polypeptide(L)'
;GRTGVGRDINRHIYSDADVTRDLERPVVAALLELCRFRAGAPGLDGAFQSRLDDDGWLHMRWESASGWSELRARLDQGQAELRWARADGREHATADLLEQPPTDG
;
A
#
# COMPACT_ATOMS: atom_id res chain seq x y z
N GLY A 1 -3.02 20.80 -24.15
CA GLY A 1 -1.92 21.42 -24.92
C GLY A 1 -0.59 21.01 -24.29
N ARG A 2 0.56 20.93 -24.96
CA ARG A 2 1.00 21.38 -26.30
C ARG A 2 2.34 20.67 -26.59
N THR A 3 2.38 19.53 -27.31
CA THR A 3 3.60 19.05 -28.02
C THR A 3 3.31 18.01 -29.13
N GLY A 4 2.18 17.30 -29.09
CA GLY A 4 1.97 16.14 -29.98
C GLY A 4 2.65 14.85 -29.48
N VAL A 5 3.25 14.88 -28.29
CA VAL A 5 3.87 13.71 -27.65
C VAL A 5 2.84 13.07 -26.72
N GLY A 6 2.38 11.86 -27.03
CA GLY A 6 1.37 11.13 -26.25
C GLY A 6 1.74 10.89 -24.77
N ARG A 7 3.00 11.08 -24.39
CA ARG A 7 3.48 10.99 -23.00
C ARG A 7 2.97 12.12 -22.11
N ASP A 8 2.56 13.25 -22.69
CA ASP A 8 2.06 14.40 -21.92
C ASP A 8 0.77 14.08 -21.16
N ILE A 9 0.05 13.01 -21.54
CA ILE A 9 -1.12 12.49 -20.82
C ILE A 9 -0.77 12.12 -19.37
N ASN A 10 0.48 11.69 -19.09
CA ASN A 10 0.96 11.37 -17.74
C ASN A 10 1.96 12.41 -17.18
N ARG A 11 1.92 13.65 -17.69
CA ARG A 11 2.75 14.78 -17.23
C ARG A 11 1.89 15.99 -16.85
N HIS A 12 0.79 15.73 -16.16
CA HIS A 12 -0.07 16.80 -15.67
C HIS A 12 0.73 17.76 -14.78
N ILE A 13 0.61 19.06 -15.05
CA ILE A 13 1.23 20.11 -14.25
C ILE A 13 0.23 20.45 -13.14
N TYR A 14 0.52 20.03 -11.92
CA TYR A 14 -0.31 20.32 -10.76
C TYR A 14 -0.08 21.76 -10.28
N SER A 15 -1.15 22.49 -10.03
CA SER A 15 -1.13 23.70 -9.20
C SER A 15 -1.35 23.38 -7.72
N ASP A 16 -1.07 24.32 -6.82
CA ASP A 16 -1.35 24.15 -5.38
C ASP A 16 -2.84 23.86 -5.11
N ALA A 17 -3.74 24.44 -5.90
CA ALA A 17 -5.18 24.18 -5.82
C ALA A 17 -5.53 22.75 -6.29
N ASP A 18 -4.84 22.24 -7.32
CA ASP A 18 -5.01 20.86 -7.76
C ASP A 18 -4.52 19.87 -6.71
N VAL A 19 -3.37 20.14 -6.09
CA VAL A 19 -2.84 19.32 -5.00
C VAL A 19 -3.82 19.29 -3.82
N THR A 20 -4.30 20.44 -3.37
CA THR A 20 -5.22 20.53 -2.23
C THR A 20 -6.49 19.71 -2.48
N ARG A 21 -7.10 19.87 -3.66
CA ARG A 21 -8.29 19.10 -4.05
C ARG A 21 -7.99 17.60 -4.15
N ASP A 22 -6.86 17.23 -4.74
CA ASP A 22 -6.53 15.83 -4.95
C ASP A 22 -6.17 15.10 -3.65
N LEU A 23 -5.63 15.81 -2.65
CA LEU A 23 -5.39 15.29 -1.30
C LEU A 23 -6.69 14.90 -0.57
N GLU A 24 -7.84 15.49 -0.92
CA GLU A 24 -9.15 15.12 -0.36
C GLU A 24 -9.72 13.82 -0.94
N ARG A 25 -9.13 13.30 -2.02
CA ARG A 25 -9.60 12.06 -2.66
C ARG A 25 -9.29 10.87 -1.73
N PRO A 26 -10.26 9.99 -1.41
CA PRO A 26 -10.04 8.84 -0.52
C PRO A 26 -8.83 7.98 -0.91
N VAL A 27 -8.66 7.73 -2.21
CA VAL A 27 -7.51 6.97 -2.73
C VAL A 27 -6.16 7.63 -2.48
N VAL A 28 -6.09 8.96 -2.51
CA VAL A 28 -4.84 9.70 -2.26
C VAL A 28 -4.53 9.70 -0.77
N ALA A 29 -5.54 9.94 0.08
CA ALA A 29 -5.39 9.85 1.53
C ALA A 29 -4.93 8.46 1.97
N ALA A 30 -5.59 7.41 1.47
CA ALA A 30 -5.22 6.01 1.72
C ALA A 30 -3.79 5.69 1.26
N LEU A 31 -3.39 6.17 0.07
CA LEU A 31 -2.03 5.98 -0.43
C LEU A 31 -0.99 6.68 0.45
N LEU A 32 -1.28 7.86 0.98
CA LEU A 32 -0.40 8.57 1.90
C LEU A 32 -0.24 7.82 3.23
N GLU A 33 -1.33 7.30 3.80
CA GLU A 33 -1.24 6.46 5.00
C GLU A 33 -0.43 5.18 4.75
N LEU A 34 -0.62 4.52 3.60
CA LEU A 34 0.17 3.34 3.23
C LEU A 34 1.67 3.68 3.08
N CYS A 35 2.01 4.84 2.52
CA CYS A 35 3.39 5.32 2.46
C CYS A 35 3.99 5.57 3.85
N ARG A 36 3.20 6.14 4.78
CA ARG A 36 3.64 6.35 6.17
C ARG A 36 3.85 5.02 6.88
N PHE A 37 2.87 4.12 6.81
CA PHE A 37 2.98 2.76 7.33
C PHE A 37 4.25 2.08 6.79
N ARG A 38 4.48 2.14 5.48
CA ARG A 38 5.65 1.51 4.85
C ARG A 38 6.99 2.00 5.40
N ALA A 39 7.07 3.21 5.94
CA ALA A 39 8.29 3.74 6.53
C ALA A 39 8.63 3.10 7.88
N GLY A 40 7.62 2.67 8.65
CA GLY A 40 7.77 2.10 10.00
C GLY A 40 7.31 0.65 10.16
N ALA A 41 6.88 0.02 9.07
CA ALA A 41 6.26 -1.30 9.13
C ALA A 41 7.25 -2.42 9.42
N PRO A 42 6.86 -3.39 10.28
CA PRO A 42 7.76 -4.42 10.77
C PRO A 42 8.12 -5.42 9.66
N GLY A 43 9.36 -5.90 9.70
CA GLY A 43 9.86 -6.94 8.81
C GLY A 43 10.33 -6.47 7.43
N LEU A 44 9.98 -5.27 6.95
CA LEU A 44 10.34 -4.81 5.59
C LEU A 44 11.85 -4.64 5.35
N ASP A 45 12.65 -4.62 6.41
CA ASP A 45 14.11 -4.59 6.37
C ASP A 45 14.75 -6.00 6.37
N GLY A 46 13.94 -7.06 6.38
CA GLY A 46 14.39 -8.44 6.49
C GLY A 46 14.11 -9.31 5.26
N ALA A 47 13.83 -10.59 5.51
CA ALA A 47 13.67 -11.59 4.48
C ALA A 47 12.31 -11.46 3.79
N PHE A 48 12.33 -11.48 2.45
CA PHE A 48 11.14 -11.48 1.63
C PHE A 48 10.81 -12.88 1.11
N GLN A 49 9.53 -13.24 1.12
CA GLN A 49 9.00 -14.44 0.50
C GLN A 49 7.70 -14.12 -0.24
N SER A 50 7.42 -14.85 -1.31
CA SER A 50 6.14 -14.76 -1.99
C SER A 50 5.66 -16.10 -2.50
N ARG A 51 4.34 -16.25 -2.58
CA ARG A 51 3.67 -17.42 -3.15
C ARG A 51 2.33 -17.02 -3.75
N LEU A 52 1.91 -17.76 -4.77
CA LEU A 52 0.54 -17.74 -5.29
C LEU A 52 -0.15 -19.00 -4.76
N ASP A 53 -1.33 -18.85 -4.16
CA ASP A 53 -2.14 -20.01 -3.76
C ASP A 53 -3.13 -20.44 -4.85
N ASP A 54 -3.76 -21.60 -4.63
CA ASP A 54 -4.71 -22.19 -5.59
C ASP A 54 -5.99 -21.35 -5.75
N ASP A 55 -6.28 -20.46 -4.78
CA ASP A 55 -7.42 -19.54 -4.80
C ASP A 55 -7.10 -18.21 -5.52
N GLY A 56 -5.87 -18.06 -6.04
CA GLY A 56 -5.43 -16.91 -6.81
C GLY A 56 -4.94 -15.72 -5.98
N TRP A 57 -4.70 -15.91 -4.68
CA TRP A 57 -4.08 -14.88 -3.84
C TRP A 57 -2.56 -14.90 -4.01
N LEU A 58 -2.01 -13.74 -4.37
CA LEU A 58 -0.59 -13.46 -4.24
C LEU A 58 -0.31 -13.07 -2.79
N HIS A 59 0.48 -13.87 -2.08
CA HIS A 59 0.98 -13.59 -0.74
C HIS A 59 2.40 -13.05 -0.85
N MET A 60 2.68 -11.93 -0.20
CA MET A 60 3.99 -11.29 -0.12
C MET A 60 4.28 -11.00 1.34
N ARG A 61 5.29 -11.67 1.89
CA ARG A 61 5.63 -11.59 3.31
C ARG A 61 7.06 -11.08 3.49
N TRP A 62 7.22 -10.19 4.46
CA TRP A 62 8.50 -9.70 4.94
C TRP A 62 8.63 -9.99 6.43
N GLU A 63 9.82 -10.42 6.87
CA GLU A 63 10.06 -10.79 8.26
C GLU A 63 11.47 -10.45 8.72
N SER A 64 11.59 -9.87 9.91
CA SER A 64 12.85 -9.53 10.57
C SER A 64 12.68 -9.63 12.09
N ALA A 65 13.73 -9.28 12.85
CA ALA A 65 13.64 -9.21 14.31
C ALA A 65 12.62 -8.16 14.80
N SER A 66 12.24 -7.19 13.96
CA SER A 66 11.22 -6.18 14.30
C SER A 66 9.78 -6.72 14.24
N GLY A 67 9.58 -7.91 13.67
CA GLY A 67 8.29 -8.52 13.40
C GLY A 67 8.11 -8.84 11.92
N TRP A 68 6.87 -8.83 11.44
CA TRP A 68 6.53 -9.21 10.07
C TRP A 68 5.39 -8.40 9.49
N SER A 69 5.36 -8.29 8.17
CA SER A 69 4.24 -7.75 7.38
C SER A 69 3.90 -8.70 6.24
N GLU A 70 2.62 -8.89 5.95
CA GLU A 70 2.12 -9.69 4.83
C GLU A 70 1.07 -8.91 4.04
N LEU A 71 1.33 -8.69 2.76
CA LEU A 71 0.37 -8.18 1.79
C LEU A 71 -0.17 -9.35 0.98
N ARG A 72 -1.48 -9.52 0.98
CA ARG A 72 -2.20 -10.51 0.17
C ARG A 72 -3.00 -9.76 -0.89
N ALA A 73 -2.91 -10.15 -2.15
CA ALA A 73 -3.63 -9.48 -3.23
C ALA A 73 -4.30 -10.46 -4.19
N ARG A 74 -5.52 -10.13 -4.61
CA ARG A 74 -6.22 -10.73 -5.75
C ARG A 74 -6.27 -9.73 -6.89
N LEU A 75 -5.38 -9.91 -7.86
CA LEU A 75 -5.22 -8.98 -8.97
C LEU A 75 -6.41 -9.01 -9.94
N ASP A 76 -7.12 -10.13 -10.03
CA ASP A 76 -8.33 -10.31 -10.84
C ASP A 76 -9.54 -9.57 -10.27
N GLN A 77 -9.58 -9.37 -8.95
CA GLN A 77 -10.69 -8.73 -8.23
C GLN A 77 -10.35 -7.34 -7.70
N GLY A 78 -9.10 -6.90 -7.85
CA GLY A 78 -8.62 -5.62 -7.29
C GLY A 78 -8.67 -5.59 -5.75
N GLN A 79 -8.57 -6.74 -5.08
CA GLN A 79 -8.61 -6.84 -3.62
C GLN A 79 -7.20 -6.91 -3.04
N ALA A 80 -7.01 -6.30 -1.88
CA ALA A 80 -5.77 -6.37 -1.13
C ALA A 80 -6.04 -6.36 0.37
N GLU A 81 -5.38 -7.27 1.09
CA GLU A 81 -5.37 -7.32 2.56
C GLU A 81 -3.94 -7.13 3.05
N LEU A 82 -3.79 -6.43 4.17
CA LEU A 82 -2.51 -6.26 4.84
C LEU A 82 -2.62 -6.75 6.27
N ARG A 83 -1.67 -7.58 6.69
CA ARG A 83 -1.51 -8.06 8.06
C ARG A 83 -0.10 -7.75 8.55
N TRP A 84 0.05 -7.42 9.81
CA TRP A 84 1.37 -7.19 10.38
C TRP A 84 1.37 -7.45 11.88
N ALA A 85 2.55 -7.78 12.40
CA ALA A 85 2.79 -7.83 13.84
C ALA A 85 4.20 -7.30 14.13
N ARG A 86 4.34 -6.54 15.22
CA ARG A 86 5.66 -6.15 15.71
C ARG A 86 6.22 -7.28 16.60
N ALA A 87 7.43 -7.08 17.12
CA ALA A 87 8.10 -8.04 18.00
C ALA A 87 7.32 -8.35 19.31
N ASP A 88 6.35 -7.52 19.68
CA ASP A 88 5.43 -7.77 20.80
C ASP A 88 4.38 -8.86 20.51
N GLY A 89 4.27 -9.29 19.26
CA GLY A 89 3.37 -10.34 18.80
C GLY A 89 1.91 -9.90 18.64
N ARG A 90 1.57 -8.62 18.83
CA ARG A 90 0.22 -8.14 18.56
C ARG A 90 -0.01 -8.08 17.06
N GLU A 91 -0.99 -8.85 16.59
CA GLU A 91 -1.39 -8.82 15.20
C GLU A 91 -2.39 -7.69 14.92
N HIS A 92 -2.18 -7.06 13.77
CA HIS A 92 -3.04 -6.05 13.18
C HIS A 92 -3.37 -6.45 11.75
N ALA A 93 -4.53 -6.04 11.26
CA ALA A 93 -4.96 -6.35 9.91
C ALA A 93 -5.90 -5.26 9.37
N THR A 94 -5.85 -5.08 8.06
CA THR A 94 -6.89 -4.41 7.29
C THR A 94 -7.19 -5.23 6.04
N ALA A 95 -8.49 -5.39 5.75
CA ALA A 95 -8.97 -6.06 4.54
C ALA A 95 -9.36 -5.07 3.43
N ASP A 96 -9.30 -3.76 3.71
CA ASP A 96 -9.65 -2.70 2.78
C ASP A 96 -8.68 -1.52 2.97
N LEU A 97 -7.71 -1.41 2.07
CA LEU A 97 -6.69 -0.36 2.13
C LEU A 97 -7.25 1.04 1.83
N LEU A 98 -8.43 1.16 1.23
CA LEU A 98 -9.05 2.44 0.89
C LEU A 98 -9.90 2.97 2.04
N GLU A 99 -10.76 2.12 2.59
CA GLU A 99 -11.68 2.51 3.67
C GLU A 99 -11.02 2.42 5.05
N GLN A 100 -10.05 1.51 5.23
CA GLN A 100 -9.36 1.25 6.49
C GLN A 100 -7.84 1.18 6.26
N PRO A 101 -7.19 2.26 5.80
CA PRO A 101 -5.76 2.25 5.56
C PRO A 101 -5.00 1.90 6.85
N PRO A 102 -3.86 1.19 6.74
CA PRO A 102 -3.07 0.85 7.91
C PRO A 102 -2.52 2.13 8.53
N THR A 103 -2.80 2.32 9.81
CA THR A 103 -2.20 3.37 10.62
C THR A 103 -1.19 2.75 11.58
N ASP A 104 -0.16 3.53 11.93
CA ASP A 104 0.70 3.20 13.06
C ASP A 104 -0.16 3.28 14.34
N GLY A 105 -0.81 2.17 14.69
CA GLY A 105 -1.53 1.98 15.95
C GLY A 105 -0.59 1.86 17.14
#